data_AF-A0A6N9NP44-F1
#
_entry.id   AF-A0A6N9NP44-F1
#
_cell.length_a   1.000
_cell.length_b   1.000
_cell.length_c   1.000
_cell.angle_alpha   90.00
_cell.angle_beta   90.00
_cell.angle_gamma   90.00
#
_symmetry.space_group_name_H-M   'P 1'
#
loop_
_entity.id
_entity.type
_entity.pdbx_description
1 polymer ?
#
loop_
_entity_poly.entity_id
_entity_poly.type
_entity_poly.pdbx_seq_one_letter_code
_entity_poly.pdbx_strand_id
1 'polypeptide(L)'
;MLLIERKKVLVVPLILSLIVLYMLGLYWALPYIPLMICIFFDRELTWADYLLLIVFSLGLMILSLAGIVQFAFFSQALALYEINENLFFWFSEGNLHAVRFMIAYPAVLISKINALTLNEAFTVYSCMAFVLIGFFFLRLLKNIKGLTAFNRGVGLALLMILSLLMNGRLIYAFLGIVLILDAEWKYKKYEKGVVALKVSEITGLILTMVSSGTMTIASVFILFMNGIQWIESKEKRQRRKLLAVNILLIYPFIDKFLPYFIRFLIKNINYYGGGFHGAIGVMQHGLGRFFYTENTNVYFLIVAAALLAVSINMIFFIEYIVRAKNPYLPVLLIANLCIYGGVFGFSTGLLALLPVMALILSVYFRRIKI
;
A
#
# COMPACT_ATOMS: atom_id res chain seq x y z
N MET A 1 30.45 5.50 11.45
CA MET A 1 30.39 5.60 12.92
C MET A 1 29.51 6.75 13.38
N LEU A 2 29.80 8.01 13.02
CA LEU A 2 29.05 9.22 13.42
C LEU A 2 27.52 9.19 13.16
N LEU A 3 27.06 8.59 12.04
CA LEU A 3 25.63 8.46 11.73
C LEU A 3 24.89 7.50 12.68
N ILE A 4 25.59 6.47 13.17
CA ILE A 4 25.04 5.51 14.13
C ILE A 4 24.93 6.15 15.52
N GLU A 5 25.92 6.96 15.90
CA GLU A 5 25.90 7.68 17.18
C GLU A 5 24.79 8.73 17.25
N ARG A 6 24.55 9.48 16.16
CA ARG A 6 23.44 10.44 16.12
C ARG A 6 22.08 9.77 16.27
N LYS A 7 21.85 8.58 15.68
CA LYS A 7 20.56 7.88 15.83
C LYS A 7 20.28 7.44 17.28
N LYS A 8 21.32 7.08 18.04
CA LYS A 8 21.17 6.72 19.46
C LYS A 8 20.61 7.87 20.29
N VAL A 9 20.91 9.12 19.94
CA VAL A 9 20.42 10.31 20.65
C VAL A 9 18.90 10.49 20.51
N LEU A 10 18.28 10.02 19.43
CA LEU A 10 16.81 10.07 19.24
C LEU A 10 16.10 8.88 19.88
N VAL A 11 16.74 7.71 19.83
CA VAL A 11 16.16 6.46 20.31
C VAL A 11 16.00 6.46 21.82
N VAL A 12 16.96 7.01 22.57
CA VAL A 12 16.92 7.01 24.04
C VAL A 12 15.75 7.85 24.61
N PRO A 13 15.54 9.12 24.21
CA PRO A 13 14.38 9.89 24.66
C PRO A 13 13.06 9.27 24.21
N LEU A 14 13.01 8.70 23.00
CA LEU A 14 11.82 8.06 22.49
C LEU A 14 11.44 6.82 23.32
N ILE A 15 12.43 5.97 23.64
CA ILE A 15 12.26 4.81 24.54
C ILE A 15 11.78 5.27 25.91
N LEU A 16 12.42 6.27 26.50
CA LEU A 16 12.04 6.76 27.83
C LEU A 16 10.62 7.33 27.83
N SER A 17 10.26 8.11 26.81
CA SER A 17 8.89 8.63 26.67
C SER A 17 7.86 7.52 26.51
N LEU A 18 8.20 6.45 25.78
CA LEU A 18 7.35 5.29 25.59
C LEU A 18 7.18 4.46 26.86
N ILE A 19 8.24 4.26 27.62
CA ILE A 19 8.18 3.59 28.91
C ILE A 19 7.27 4.38 29.84
N VAL A 20 7.43 5.71 29.90
CA VAL A 20 6.57 6.56 30.73
C VAL A 20 5.11 6.49 30.27
N LEU A 21 4.83 6.61 28.96
CA LEU A 21 3.47 6.53 28.44
C LEU A 21 2.83 5.15 28.67
N TYR A 22 3.60 4.08 28.49
CA TYR A 22 3.14 2.71 28.76
C TYR A 22 2.86 2.47 30.24
N MET A 23 3.74 2.96 31.13
CA MET A 23 3.55 2.88 32.59
C MET A 23 2.33 3.70 33.06
N LEU A 24 1.90 4.69 32.27
CA LEU A 24 0.66 5.44 32.50
C LEU A 24 -0.59 4.74 31.92
N GLY A 25 -0.48 3.50 31.43
CA GLY A 25 -1.58 2.76 30.81
C GLY A 25 -2.00 3.29 29.44
N LEU A 26 -1.18 4.14 28.81
CA LEU A 26 -1.50 4.76 27.53
C LEU A 26 -1.08 3.82 26.40
N TYR A 27 -1.96 2.88 26.03
CA TYR A 27 -1.87 2.07 24.81
C TYR A 27 -1.65 2.90 23.53
N TRP A 28 -1.94 4.20 23.61
CA TRP A 28 -1.57 5.24 22.65
C TRP A 28 -0.05 5.36 22.37
N ALA A 29 0.80 4.69 23.14
CA ALA A 29 2.23 4.60 22.85
C ALA A 29 2.55 3.57 21.73
N LEU A 30 1.65 2.62 21.43
CA LEU A 30 1.89 1.54 20.45
C LEU A 30 2.29 2.03 19.05
N PRO A 31 1.72 3.13 18.48
CA PRO A 31 2.13 3.68 17.19
C PRO A 31 3.59 4.10 17.07
N TYR A 32 4.30 4.31 18.19
CA TYR A 32 5.73 4.62 18.17
C TYR A 32 6.62 3.38 18.13
N ILE A 33 6.10 2.18 18.38
CA ILE A 33 6.88 0.93 18.29
C ILE A 33 7.39 0.70 16.86
N PRO A 34 6.54 0.74 15.81
CA PRO A 34 7.02 0.64 14.43
C PRO A 34 8.03 1.74 14.08
N LEU A 35 7.81 2.97 14.57
CA LEU A 35 8.72 4.09 14.36
C LEU A 35 10.10 3.81 14.95
N MET A 36 10.17 3.29 16.17
CA MET A 36 11.43 2.90 16.82
C MET A 36 12.17 1.82 16.02
N ILE A 37 11.46 0.76 15.63
CA ILE A 37 12.03 -0.33 14.83
C ILE A 37 12.60 0.25 13.53
N CYS A 38 11.83 1.12 12.85
CA CYS A 38 12.27 1.83 11.67
C CYS A 38 13.52 2.69 11.93
N ILE A 39 13.56 3.52 12.97
CA ILE A 39 14.72 4.37 13.29
C ILE A 39 15.97 3.50 13.55
N PHE A 40 15.81 2.38 14.24
CA PHE A 40 16.91 1.52 14.66
C PHE A 40 17.52 0.73 13.49
N PHE A 41 16.68 0.12 12.64
CA PHE A 41 17.15 -0.74 11.56
C PHE A 41 17.36 -0.01 10.23
N ASP A 42 16.74 1.15 10.03
CA ASP A 42 16.92 1.90 8.80
C ASP A 42 18.29 2.54 8.72
N ARG A 43 18.83 2.60 7.51
CA ARG A 43 20.09 3.28 7.18
C ARG A 43 19.90 4.35 6.11
N GLU A 44 18.71 4.46 5.55
CA GLU A 44 18.45 5.26 4.38
C GLU A 44 17.95 6.66 4.73
N LEU A 45 17.12 6.86 5.74
CA LEU A 45 16.59 8.19 6.10
C LEU A 45 17.59 9.04 6.90
N THR A 46 17.44 10.37 6.78
CA THR A 46 18.21 11.35 7.55
C THR A 46 17.55 11.63 8.91
N TRP A 47 18.27 12.32 9.80
CA TRP A 47 17.71 12.80 11.08
C TRP A 47 16.44 13.65 10.88
N ALA A 48 16.46 14.58 9.91
CA ALA A 48 15.33 15.44 9.63
C ALA A 48 14.09 14.63 9.23
N ASP A 49 14.29 13.54 8.48
CA ASP A 49 13.20 12.65 8.07
C ASP A 49 12.59 11.91 9.27
N TYR A 50 13.40 11.48 10.24
CA TYR A 50 12.88 10.89 11.48
C TYR A 50 12.15 11.90 12.35
N LEU A 51 12.64 13.14 12.44
CA LEU A 51 11.92 14.21 13.15
C LEU A 51 10.55 14.46 12.51
N LEU A 52 10.49 14.51 11.18
CA LEU A 52 9.22 14.61 10.45
C LEU A 52 8.29 13.43 10.74
N LEU A 53 8.80 12.20 10.84
CA LEU A 53 7.99 11.03 11.22
C LEU A 53 7.48 11.11 12.65
N ILE A 54 8.28 11.62 13.58
CA ILE A 54 7.87 11.82 14.97
C ILE A 54 6.75 12.85 15.04
N VAL A 55 6.91 13.99 14.36
CA VAL A 55 5.87 15.04 14.28
C VAL A 55 4.60 14.50 13.61
N PHE A 56 4.74 13.73 12.52
CA PHE A 56 3.62 13.08 11.85
C PHE A 56 2.89 12.09 12.75
N SER A 57 3.64 11.23 13.48
CA SER A 57 3.08 10.28 14.44
C SER A 57 2.35 11.02 15.57
N LEU A 58 2.97 12.04 16.16
CA LEU A 58 2.34 12.87 17.19
C LEU A 58 1.05 13.53 16.68
N GLY A 59 1.07 14.08 15.46
CA GLY A 59 -0.11 14.67 14.83
C GLY A 59 -1.25 13.67 14.68
N LEU A 60 -0.98 12.48 14.15
CA LEU A 60 -1.97 11.40 14.03
C LEU A 60 -2.55 11.00 15.40
N MET A 61 -1.69 10.93 16.42
CA MET A 61 -2.11 10.59 17.78
C MET A 61 -3.02 11.64 18.39
N ILE A 62 -2.68 12.93 18.25
CA ILE A 62 -3.50 14.05 18.72
C ILE A 62 -4.86 14.03 18.02
N LEU A 63 -4.89 13.85 16.69
CA LEU A 63 -6.13 13.77 15.92
C LEU A 63 -6.99 12.58 16.34
N SER A 64 -6.37 11.44 16.66
CA SER A 64 -7.09 10.25 17.12
C SER A 64 -7.66 10.42 18.54
N LEU A 65 -6.86 10.96 19.47
CA LEU A 65 -7.30 11.29 20.82
C LEU A 65 -8.43 12.33 20.85
N ALA A 66 -8.39 13.29 19.93
CA ALA A 66 -9.45 14.27 19.75
C ALA A 66 -10.73 13.69 19.10
N GLY A 67 -10.74 12.40 18.73
CA GLY A 67 -11.86 11.76 18.05
C GLY A 67 -12.06 12.18 16.59
N ILE A 68 -11.14 12.98 16.02
CA ILE A 68 -11.20 13.44 14.62
C ILE A 68 -10.84 12.29 13.68
N VAL A 69 -9.85 11.47 14.06
CA VAL A 69 -9.45 10.27 13.32
C VAL A 69 -9.88 9.03 14.11
N GLN A 70 -10.92 8.36 13.61
CA GLN A 70 -11.38 7.08 14.12
C GLN A 70 -11.55 6.10 12.97
N PHE A 71 -11.08 4.86 13.17
CA PHE A 71 -11.18 3.81 12.18
C PHE A 71 -12.10 2.71 12.69
N ALA A 72 -13.19 2.46 11.98
CA ALA A 72 -14.06 1.33 12.25
C ALA A 72 -13.39 0.02 11.84
N PHE A 73 -13.54 -1.01 12.67
CA PHE A 73 -13.11 -2.37 12.34
C PHE A 73 -13.82 -2.85 11.06
N PHE A 74 -13.19 -3.74 10.29
CA PHE A 74 -13.77 -4.18 9.03
C PHE A 74 -15.07 -4.93 9.30
N SER A 75 -16.19 -4.46 8.74
CA SER A 75 -17.49 -5.13 8.93
C SER A 75 -17.46 -6.62 8.57
N GLN A 76 -16.71 -7.00 7.52
CA GLN A 76 -16.54 -8.39 7.13
C GLN A 76 -15.67 -9.20 8.08
N ALA A 77 -14.65 -8.57 8.69
CA ALA A 77 -13.84 -9.25 9.70
C ALA A 77 -14.60 -9.34 11.03
N LEU A 78 -15.40 -8.34 11.36
CA LEU A 78 -16.27 -8.31 12.54
C LEU A 78 -17.26 -9.47 12.49
N ALA A 79 -17.95 -9.65 11.35
CA ALA A 79 -18.90 -10.75 11.17
C ALA A 79 -18.25 -12.13 11.36
N LEU A 80 -16.98 -12.30 10.92
CA LEU A 80 -16.25 -13.54 11.18
C LEU A 80 -15.89 -13.69 12.66
N TYR A 81 -15.41 -12.62 13.28
CA TYR A 81 -15.04 -12.60 14.70
C TYR A 81 -16.21 -12.92 15.63
N GLU A 82 -17.39 -12.36 15.37
CA GLU A 82 -18.61 -12.58 16.15
C GLU A 82 -19.11 -14.03 16.08
N ILE A 83 -18.87 -14.72 14.96
CA ILE A 83 -19.22 -16.14 14.80
C ILE A 83 -18.14 -17.04 15.41
N ASN A 84 -16.86 -16.76 15.15
CA ASN A 84 -15.73 -17.51 15.70
C ASN A 84 -14.46 -16.65 15.69
N GLU A 85 -13.88 -16.42 16.87
CA GLU A 85 -12.67 -15.60 17.01
C GLU A 85 -11.39 -16.26 16.47
N ASN A 86 -11.39 -17.58 16.26
CA ASN A 86 -10.19 -18.31 15.86
C ASN A 86 -9.87 -18.05 14.38
N LEU A 87 -8.76 -17.34 14.14
CA LEU A 87 -8.29 -17.03 12.78
C LEU A 87 -8.04 -18.29 11.93
N PHE A 88 -7.46 -19.34 12.51
CA PHE A 88 -7.08 -20.55 11.77
C PHE A 88 -8.30 -21.35 11.32
N PHE A 89 -9.38 -21.32 12.09
CA PHE A 89 -10.66 -21.92 11.71
C PHE A 89 -11.16 -21.34 10.37
N TRP A 90 -11.10 -20.02 10.18
CA TRP A 90 -11.57 -19.41 8.94
C TRP A 90 -10.72 -19.75 7.72
N PHE A 91 -9.43 -20.01 7.91
CA PHE A 91 -8.57 -20.51 6.86
C PHE A 91 -8.84 -21.98 6.53
N SER A 92 -9.12 -22.84 7.52
CA SER A 92 -9.49 -24.23 7.27
C SER A 92 -10.84 -24.35 6.54
N GLU A 93 -11.79 -23.47 6.84
CA GLU A 93 -13.07 -23.38 6.14
C GLU A 93 -12.95 -22.74 4.74
N GLY A 94 -11.77 -22.20 4.37
CA GLY A 94 -11.55 -21.55 3.09
C GLY A 94 -12.40 -20.30 2.87
N ASN A 95 -12.71 -19.56 3.94
CA ASN A 95 -13.56 -18.37 3.90
C ASN A 95 -12.88 -17.23 3.13
N LEU A 96 -13.60 -16.59 2.19
CA LEU A 96 -13.07 -15.52 1.34
C LEU A 96 -12.67 -14.24 2.09
N HIS A 97 -13.17 -14.06 3.31
CA HIS A 97 -12.87 -12.91 4.14
C HIS A 97 -11.83 -13.21 5.23
N ALA A 98 -11.32 -14.45 5.32
CA ALA A 98 -10.30 -14.85 6.28
C ALA A 98 -9.02 -13.99 6.19
N VAL A 99 -8.61 -13.62 4.98
CA VAL A 99 -7.44 -12.73 4.78
C VAL A 99 -7.69 -11.34 5.36
N ARG A 100 -8.92 -10.81 5.25
CA ARG A 100 -9.28 -9.51 5.85
C ARG A 100 -9.26 -9.59 7.36
N PHE A 101 -9.74 -10.71 7.91
CA PHE A 101 -9.67 -10.96 9.34
C PHE A 101 -8.23 -11.10 9.81
N MET A 102 -7.35 -11.83 9.10
CA MET A 102 -5.92 -11.91 9.40
C MET A 102 -5.25 -10.54 9.47
N ILE A 103 -5.54 -9.66 8.51
CA ILE A 103 -4.97 -8.31 8.47
C ILE A 103 -5.45 -7.47 9.65
N ALA A 104 -6.72 -7.60 10.04
CA ALA A 104 -7.32 -6.87 11.17
C ALA A 104 -7.08 -7.53 12.55
N TYR A 105 -6.64 -8.79 12.57
CA TYR A 105 -6.48 -9.60 13.78
C TYR A 105 -5.55 -8.98 14.84
N PRO A 106 -4.46 -8.28 14.49
CA PRO A 106 -3.65 -7.58 15.49
C PRO A 106 -4.46 -6.60 16.35
N ALA A 107 -5.52 -5.99 15.83
CA ALA A 107 -6.39 -5.13 16.64
C ALA A 107 -7.26 -5.93 17.63
N VAL A 108 -7.63 -7.18 17.32
CA VAL A 108 -8.29 -8.08 18.28
C VAL A 108 -7.35 -8.37 19.45
N LEU A 109 -6.07 -8.64 19.17
CA LEU A 109 -5.06 -8.87 20.20
C LEU A 109 -4.85 -7.62 21.06
N ILE A 110 -4.74 -6.43 20.43
CA ILE A 110 -4.61 -5.16 21.14
C ILE A 110 -5.84 -4.91 22.04
N SER A 111 -7.05 -5.15 21.52
CA SER A 111 -8.31 -5.01 22.28
C SER A 111 -8.32 -5.93 23.51
N LYS A 112 -7.97 -7.21 23.36
CA LYS A 112 -7.94 -8.18 24.47
C LYS A 112 -6.90 -7.83 25.53
N ILE A 113 -5.70 -7.42 25.11
CA ILE A 113 -4.59 -7.12 26.03
C ILE A 113 -4.83 -5.83 26.83
N ASN A 114 -5.44 -4.82 26.21
CA ASN A 114 -5.58 -3.48 26.80
C ASN A 114 -7.02 -3.15 27.23
N ALA A 115 -7.94 -4.12 27.18
CA ALA A 115 -9.37 -3.93 27.47
C ALA A 115 -10.04 -2.78 26.69
N LEU A 116 -9.63 -2.60 25.42
CA LEU A 116 -10.21 -1.58 24.53
C LEU A 116 -11.40 -2.11 23.77
N THR A 117 -12.29 -1.23 23.35
CA THR A 117 -13.25 -1.60 22.31
C THR A 117 -12.51 -1.94 21.02
N LEU A 118 -13.13 -2.78 20.18
CA LEU A 118 -12.48 -3.24 18.96
C LEU A 118 -12.16 -2.09 17.99
N ASN A 119 -13.02 -1.06 17.93
CA ASN A 119 -12.79 0.11 17.08
C ASN A 119 -11.64 1.00 17.60
N GLU A 120 -11.50 1.15 18.91
CA GLU A 120 -10.37 1.89 19.51
C GLU A 120 -9.05 1.16 19.24
N ALA A 121 -9.01 -0.14 19.50
CA ALA A 121 -7.84 -0.97 19.21
C ALA A 121 -7.49 -0.96 17.71
N PHE A 122 -8.50 -1.01 16.85
CA PHE A 122 -8.32 -0.91 15.41
C PHE A 122 -7.79 0.46 14.98
N THR A 123 -8.26 1.52 15.63
CA THR A 123 -7.76 2.88 15.38
C THR A 123 -6.28 2.98 15.72
N VAL A 124 -5.86 2.48 16.89
CA VAL A 124 -4.45 2.43 17.32
C VAL A 124 -3.60 1.62 16.34
N TYR A 125 -4.08 0.44 15.93
CA TYR A 125 -3.39 -0.40 14.96
C TYR A 125 -3.29 0.26 13.57
N SER A 126 -4.34 0.95 13.13
CA SER A 126 -4.34 1.73 11.90
C SER A 126 -3.38 2.93 11.96
N CYS A 127 -3.21 3.58 13.12
CA CYS A 127 -2.17 4.60 13.33
C CYS A 127 -0.76 4.00 13.20
N MET A 128 -0.50 2.81 13.75
CA MET A 128 0.77 2.08 13.54
C MET A 128 1.03 1.85 12.04
N ALA A 129 0.02 1.40 11.30
CA ALA A 129 0.11 1.20 9.86
C ALA A 129 0.39 2.51 9.11
N PHE A 130 -0.25 3.63 9.49
CA PHE A 130 0.00 4.95 8.89
C PHE A 130 1.43 5.46 9.12
N VAL A 131 1.99 5.23 10.32
CA VAL A 131 3.39 5.56 10.61
C VAL A 131 4.33 4.79 9.69
N LEU A 132 4.04 3.50 9.44
CA LEU A 132 4.79 2.70 8.47
C LEU A 132 4.62 3.24 7.04
N ILE A 133 3.40 3.63 6.63
CA ILE A 133 3.18 4.27 5.32
C ILE A 133 4.04 5.52 5.20
N GLY A 134 4.02 6.40 6.21
CA GLY A 134 4.85 7.61 6.25
C GLY A 134 6.34 7.30 6.12
N PHE A 135 6.82 6.28 6.83
CA PHE A 135 8.21 5.83 6.76
C PHE A 135 8.62 5.37 5.34
N PHE A 136 7.85 4.48 4.73
CA PHE A 136 8.14 4.00 3.36
C PHE A 136 7.94 5.11 2.32
N PHE A 137 6.98 6.01 2.53
CA PHE A 137 6.76 7.16 1.67
C PHE A 137 7.94 8.14 1.71
N LEU A 138 8.51 8.42 2.89
CA LEU A 138 9.73 9.23 2.98
C LEU A 138 10.92 8.59 2.28
N ARG A 139 11.07 7.26 2.37
CA ARG A 139 12.12 6.53 1.61
C ARG A 139 11.92 6.71 0.11
N LEU A 140 10.69 6.58 -0.36
CA LEU A 140 10.33 6.84 -1.76
C LEU A 140 10.71 8.26 -2.16
N LEU A 141 10.27 9.28 -1.40
CA LEU A 141 10.58 10.68 -1.69
C LEU A 141 12.08 10.98 -1.63
N LYS A 142 12.83 10.37 -0.70
CA LYS A 142 14.28 10.57 -0.61
C LYS A 142 15.02 10.12 -1.87
N ASN A 143 14.50 9.12 -2.56
CA ASN A 143 15.07 8.65 -3.82
C ASN A 143 14.77 9.57 -5.01
N ILE A 144 13.88 10.55 -4.85
CA ILE A 144 13.57 11.56 -5.86
C ILE A 144 14.55 12.74 -5.74
N LYS A 145 15.37 12.95 -6.78
CA LYS A 145 16.35 14.05 -6.80
C LYS A 145 15.66 15.41 -6.72
N GLY A 146 16.19 16.28 -5.85
CA GLY A 146 15.78 17.68 -5.69
C GLY A 146 14.76 17.96 -4.59
N LEU A 147 14.28 16.94 -3.88
CA LEU A 147 13.36 17.17 -2.75
C LEU A 147 14.11 17.57 -1.48
N THR A 148 13.73 18.70 -0.90
CA THR A 148 14.19 19.16 0.42
C THR A 148 13.42 18.48 1.55
N ALA A 149 13.86 18.67 2.81
CA ALA A 149 13.11 18.21 3.98
C ALA A 149 11.71 18.86 4.06
N PHE A 150 11.58 20.13 3.66
CA PHE A 150 10.30 20.81 3.61
C PHE A 150 9.31 20.11 2.67
N ASN A 151 9.74 19.75 1.46
CA ASN A 151 8.88 19.05 0.50
C ASN A 151 8.41 17.69 1.03
N ARG A 152 9.29 16.99 1.75
CA ARG A 152 8.95 15.72 2.40
C ARG A 152 7.96 15.93 3.55
N GLY A 153 8.10 17.00 4.32
CA GLY A 153 7.13 17.42 5.34
C GLY A 153 5.75 17.71 4.75
N VAL A 154 5.69 18.44 3.63
CA VAL A 154 4.43 18.66 2.88
C VAL A 154 3.82 17.32 2.44
N GLY A 155 4.64 16.39 1.94
CA GLY A 155 4.18 15.04 1.59
C GLY A 155 3.54 14.29 2.77
N LEU A 156 4.13 14.36 3.97
CA LEU A 156 3.55 13.77 5.18
C LEU A 156 2.28 14.50 5.64
N ALA A 157 2.22 15.83 5.52
CA ALA A 157 1.03 16.59 5.84
C ALA A 157 -0.16 16.19 4.94
N LEU A 158 0.09 16.02 3.64
CA LEU A 158 -0.91 15.50 2.70
C LEU A 158 -1.32 14.07 3.05
N LEU A 159 -0.39 13.21 3.49
CA LEU A 159 -0.70 11.86 3.97
C LEU A 159 -1.55 11.90 5.24
N MET A 160 -1.34 12.87 6.12
CA MET A 160 -2.15 13.08 7.31
C MET A 160 -3.57 13.52 6.95
N ILE A 161 -3.73 14.42 5.98
CA ILE A 161 -5.05 14.79 5.44
C ILE A 161 -5.75 13.57 4.85
N LEU A 162 -5.00 12.72 4.15
CA LEU A 162 -5.55 11.49 3.58
C LEU A 162 -6.12 10.56 4.67
N SER A 163 -5.55 10.54 5.88
CA SER A 163 -6.10 9.77 7.01
C SER A 163 -7.52 10.19 7.42
N LEU A 164 -7.90 11.44 7.17
CA LEU A 164 -9.25 11.97 7.44
C LEU A 164 -10.29 11.48 6.42
N LEU A 165 -9.84 11.07 5.24
CA LEU A 165 -10.71 10.70 4.12
C LEU A 165 -10.84 9.18 3.95
N MET A 166 -9.96 8.41 4.60
CA MET A 166 -9.85 6.98 4.39
C MET A 166 -10.66 6.18 5.39
N ASN A 167 -11.41 5.20 4.88
CA ASN A 167 -11.84 4.08 5.69
C ASN A 167 -10.60 3.29 6.15
N GLY A 168 -10.60 2.81 7.40
CA GLY A 168 -9.52 2.02 7.99
C GLY A 168 -9.04 0.85 7.12
N ARG A 169 -9.90 0.31 6.27
CA ARG A 169 -9.58 -0.75 5.30
C ARG A 169 -8.52 -0.36 4.28
N LEU A 170 -8.60 0.85 3.74
CA LEU A 170 -7.70 1.25 2.67
C LEU A 170 -6.27 1.46 3.17
N ILE A 171 -6.08 1.76 4.45
CA ILE A 171 -4.75 2.00 5.06
C ILE A 171 -3.81 0.84 4.73
N TYR A 172 -4.27 -0.39 4.90
CA TYR A 172 -3.47 -1.59 4.63
C TYR A 172 -3.17 -1.77 3.14
N ALA A 173 -4.10 -1.41 2.25
CA ALA A 173 -3.82 -1.41 0.82
C ALA A 173 -2.75 -0.36 0.44
N PHE A 174 -2.80 0.84 1.02
CA PHE A 174 -1.76 1.85 0.82
C PHE A 174 -0.41 1.40 1.38
N LEU A 175 -0.39 0.80 2.58
CA LEU A 175 0.82 0.19 3.17
C LEU A 175 1.39 -0.89 2.25
N GLY A 176 0.53 -1.75 1.71
CA GLY A 176 0.93 -2.79 0.78
C GLY A 176 1.57 -2.23 -0.49
N ILE A 177 0.97 -1.20 -1.09
CA ILE A 177 1.52 -0.56 -2.30
C ILE A 177 2.87 0.12 -2.03
N VAL A 178 3.04 0.85 -0.92
CA VAL A 178 4.35 1.48 -0.64
C VAL A 178 5.43 0.46 -0.31
N LEU A 179 5.08 -0.67 0.30
CA LEU A 179 6.01 -1.78 0.53
C LEU A 179 6.49 -2.41 -0.77
N ILE A 180 5.55 -2.66 -1.70
CA ILE A 180 5.89 -3.19 -3.04
C ILE A 180 6.74 -2.17 -3.78
N LEU A 181 6.37 -0.88 -3.77
CA LEU A 181 7.14 0.18 -4.42
C LEU A 181 8.55 0.33 -3.86
N ASP A 182 8.72 0.30 -2.53
CA ASP A 182 10.05 0.36 -1.89
C ASP A 182 10.91 -0.84 -2.30
N ALA A 183 10.31 -2.04 -2.36
CA ALA A 183 11.00 -3.26 -2.79
C ALA A 183 11.46 -3.15 -4.27
N GLU A 184 10.58 -2.73 -5.16
CA GLU A 184 10.84 -2.55 -6.59
C GLU A 184 11.90 -1.46 -6.85
N TRP A 185 11.84 -0.37 -6.08
CA TRP A 185 12.84 0.68 -6.17
C TRP A 185 14.23 0.21 -5.72
N LYS A 186 14.28 -0.55 -4.62
CA LYS A 186 15.53 -1.11 -4.09
C LYS A 186 16.11 -2.17 -4.99
N TYR A 187 15.27 -2.98 -5.63
CA TYR A 187 15.72 -3.96 -6.59
C TYR A 187 16.58 -3.33 -7.69
N LYS A 188 16.15 -2.18 -8.23
CA LYS A 188 16.94 -1.43 -9.23
C LYS A 188 18.27 -0.90 -8.71
N LYS A 189 18.39 -0.64 -7.39
CA LYS A 189 19.56 -0.01 -6.78
C LYS A 189 20.54 -1.03 -6.17
N TYR A 190 20.04 -2.17 -5.70
CA TYR A 190 20.78 -3.16 -4.94
C TYR A 190 20.46 -4.58 -5.44
N GLU A 191 21.44 -5.26 -6.03
CA GLU A 191 21.29 -6.66 -6.45
C GLU A 191 21.30 -7.66 -5.27
N LYS A 192 21.76 -7.22 -4.09
CA LYS A 192 21.84 -8.06 -2.89
C LYS A 192 20.53 -8.00 -2.11
N GLY A 193 20.04 -9.17 -1.68
CA GLY A 193 18.85 -9.27 -0.82
C GLY A 193 17.53 -9.55 -1.55
N VAL A 194 17.55 -10.08 -2.78
CA VAL A 194 16.36 -10.43 -3.58
C VAL A 194 15.27 -11.16 -2.78
N VAL A 195 15.64 -12.11 -1.90
CA VAL A 195 14.67 -12.83 -1.06
C VAL A 195 13.91 -11.87 -0.13
N ALA A 196 14.60 -10.98 0.57
CA ALA A 196 13.96 -10.01 1.46
C ALA A 196 13.05 -9.04 0.68
N LEU A 197 13.46 -8.63 -0.53
CA LEU A 197 12.63 -7.80 -1.40
C LEU A 197 11.35 -8.54 -1.84
N LYS A 198 11.46 -9.81 -2.22
CA LYS A 198 10.30 -10.64 -2.60
C LYS A 198 9.37 -10.96 -1.43
N VAL A 199 9.92 -11.16 -0.23
CA VAL A 199 9.10 -11.25 0.99
C VAL A 199 8.35 -9.94 1.23
N SER A 200 8.98 -8.78 1.02
CA SER A 200 8.32 -7.48 1.10
C SER A 200 7.21 -7.32 0.06
N GLU A 201 7.44 -7.73 -1.18
CA GLU A 201 6.41 -7.72 -2.25
C GLU A 201 5.21 -8.60 -1.89
N ILE A 202 5.44 -9.83 -1.41
CA ILE A 202 4.38 -10.77 -1.02
C ILE A 202 3.60 -10.25 0.19
N THR A 203 4.31 -9.70 1.19
CA THR A 203 3.69 -9.07 2.35
C THR A 203 2.82 -7.90 1.91
N GLY A 204 3.33 -7.06 1.00
CA GLY A 204 2.57 -5.95 0.45
C GLY A 204 1.35 -6.42 -0.34
N LEU A 205 1.49 -7.49 -1.13
CA LEU A 205 0.39 -8.09 -1.88
C LEU A 205 -0.71 -8.62 -0.94
N ILE A 206 -0.35 -9.33 0.13
CA ILE A 206 -1.29 -9.78 1.18
C ILE A 206 -2.04 -8.57 1.76
N LEU A 207 -1.35 -7.50 2.12
CA LEU A 207 -1.97 -6.30 2.67
C LEU A 207 -2.94 -5.63 1.67
N THR A 208 -2.69 -5.73 0.36
CA THR A 208 -3.62 -5.24 -0.66
C THR A 208 -4.88 -6.11 -0.85
N MET A 209 -4.96 -7.31 -0.26
CA MET A 209 -6.14 -8.20 -0.36
C MET A 209 -7.38 -7.75 0.41
N VAL A 210 -7.28 -6.63 1.13
CA VAL A 210 -8.44 -5.98 1.77
C VAL A 210 -9.52 -5.56 0.77
N SER A 211 -9.16 -5.39 -0.51
CA SER A 211 -10.10 -5.22 -1.62
C SER A 211 -9.59 -5.97 -2.84
N SER A 212 -10.50 -6.52 -3.64
CA SER A 212 -10.11 -7.22 -4.88
C SER A 212 -9.49 -6.29 -5.90
N GLY A 213 -10.00 -5.06 -6.03
CA GLY A 213 -9.46 -4.08 -6.97
C GLY A 213 -8.01 -3.71 -6.63
N THR A 214 -7.72 -3.46 -5.35
CA THR A 214 -6.37 -3.11 -4.88
C THR A 214 -5.39 -4.27 -5.06
N MET A 215 -5.84 -5.49 -4.78
CA MET A 215 -5.10 -6.72 -5.01
C MET A 215 -4.79 -6.95 -6.49
N THR A 216 -5.77 -6.80 -7.38
CA THR A 216 -5.57 -6.96 -8.83
C THR A 216 -4.51 -6.00 -9.35
N ILE A 217 -4.56 -4.73 -8.94
CA ILE A 217 -3.55 -3.74 -9.35
C ILE A 217 -2.17 -4.09 -8.82
N ALA A 218 -2.05 -4.49 -7.55
CA ALA A 218 -0.77 -4.92 -6.98
C ALA A 218 -0.20 -6.15 -7.72
N SER A 219 -1.03 -7.15 -8.02
CA SER A 219 -0.64 -8.33 -8.79
C SER A 219 -0.16 -7.98 -10.19
N VAL A 220 -0.92 -7.17 -10.94
CA VAL A 220 -0.54 -6.72 -12.29
C VAL A 220 0.77 -5.94 -12.25
N PHE A 221 0.94 -5.06 -11.26
CA PHE A 221 2.16 -4.30 -11.07
C PHE A 221 3.38 -5.20 -10.81
N ILE A 222 3.27 -6.14 -9.87
CA ILE A 222 4.34 -7.10 -9.55
C ILE A 222 4.68 -7.96 -10.78
N LEU A 223 3.68 -8.45 -11.52
CA LEU A 223 3.91 -9.25 -12.73
C LEU A 223 4.66 -8.45 -13.80
N PHE A 224 4.25 -7.21 -14.04
CA PHE A 224 4.87 -6.35 -15.03
C PHE A 224 6.31 -5.99 -14.64
N MET A 225 6.53 -5.62 -13.37
CA MET A 225 7.86 -5.31 -12.85
C MET A 225 8.78 -6.53 -12.89
N ASN A 226 8.31 -7.72 -12.51
CA ASN A 226 9.06 -8.97 -12.66
C ASN A 226 9.46 -9.24 -14.12
N GLY A 227 8.56 -8.98 -15.07
CA GLY A 227 8.85 -9.07 -16.50
C GLY A 227 9.97 -8.13 -16.93
N ILE A 228 9.94 -6.87 -16.50
CA ILE A 228 11.01 -5.89 -16.76
C ILE A 228 12.32 -6.36 -16.13
N GLN A 229 12.31 -6.73 -14.85
CA GLN A 229 13.50 -7.20 -14.13
C GLN A 229 14.14 -8.40 -14.83
N TRP A 230 13.33 -9.33 -15.35
CA TRP A 230 13.78 -10.48 -16.13
C TRP A 230 14.51 -10.06 -17.41
N ILE A 231 13.92 -9.14 -18.17
CA ILE A 231 14.48 -8.63 -19.43
C ILE A 231 15.78 -7.85 -19.16
N GLU A 232 15.80 -7.01 -18.13
CA GLU A 232 16.95 -6.16 -17.77
C GLU A 232 18.13 -6.93 -17.16
N SER A 233 17.87 -8.08 -16.52
CA SER A 233 18.91 -8.93 -15.93
C SER A 233 19.85 -9.44 -17.02
N LYS A 234 21.09 -8.95 -17.05
CA LYS A 234 22.08 -9.35 -18.08
C LYS A 234 22.71 -10.71 -17.79
N GLU A 235 22.88 -11.06 -16.52
CA GLU A 235 23.53 -12.31 -16.12
C GLU A 235 22.55 -13.49 -16.04
N LYS A 236 22.89 -14.60 -16.70
CA LYS A 236 22.12 -15.86 -16.65
C LYS A 236 21.94 -16.38 -15.22
N ARG A 237 22.94 -16.18 -14.35
CA ARG A 237 22.89 -16.59 -12.93
C ARG A 237 21.83 -15.80 -12.16
N GLN A 238 21.78 -14.49 -12.36
CA GLN A 238 20.77 -13.62 -11.73
C GLN A 238 19.35 -14.00 -12.19
N ARG A 239 19.14 -14.22 -13.51
CA ARG A 239 17.85 -14.71 -14.04
C ARG A 239 17.41 -16.01 -13.38
N ARG A 240 18.30 -17.01 -13.32
CA ARG A 240 17.99 -18.30 -12.65
C ARG A 240 17.63 -18.12 -11.18
N LYS A 241 18.37 -17.25 -10.47
CA LYS A 241 18.08 -16.93 -9.07
C LYS A 241 16.71 -16.26 -8.91
N LEU A 242 16.37 -15.29 -9.75
CA LEU A 242 15.05 -14.65 -9.76
C LEU A 242 13.95 -15.66 -10.03
N LEU A 243 14.13 -16.51 -11.03
CA LEU A 243 13.17 -17.58 -11.34
C LEU A 243 12.99 -18.50 -10.14
N ALA A 244 14.08 -18.97 -9.54
CA ALA A 244 14.03 -19.87 -8.40
C ALA A 244 13.34 -19.23 -7.18
N VAL A 245 13.66 -17.97 -6.88
CA VAL A 245 13.01 -17.23 -5.78
C VAL A 245 11.53 -16.99 -6.08
N ASN A 246 11.19 -16.60 -7.32
CA ASN A 246 9.82 -16.42 -7.73
C ASN A 246 9.04 -17.74 -7.66
N ILE A 247 9.58 -18.86 -8.15
CA ILE A 247 8.93 -20.16 -8.02
C ILE A 247 8.77 -20.52 -6.54
N LEU A 248 9.83 -20.45 -5.73
CA LEU A 248 9.80 -20.87 -4.33
C LEU A 248 8.79 -20.07 -3.49
N LEU A 249 8.73 -18.75 -3.69
CA LEU A 249 7.91 -17.87 -2.88
C LEU A 249 6.51 -17.63 -3.46
N ILE A 250 6.39 -17.59 -4.80
CA ILE A 250 5.11 -17.33 -5.48
C ILE A 250 4.33 -18.64 -5.68
N TYR A 251 4.95 -19.81 -5.81
CA TYR A 251 4.20 -21.06 -6.02
C TYR A 251 3.25 -21.41 -4.86
N PRO A 252 3.69 -21.41 -3.57
CA PRO A 252 2.77 -21.65 -2.46
C PRO A 252 1.66 -20.60 -2.39
N PHE A 253 2.02 -19.37 -2.79
CA PHE A 253 1.05 -18.29 -2.91
C PHE A 253 0.05 -18.59 -4.03
N ILE A 254 0.45 -18.95 -5.24
CA ILE A 254 -0.45 -19.28 -6.37
C ILE A 254 -1.37 -20.44 -6.01
N ASP A 255 -0.87 -21.50 -5.37
CA ASP A 255 -1.69 -22.66 -4.97
C ASP A 255 -2.90 -22.24 -4.12
N LYS A 256 -2.71 -21.32 -3.17
CA LYS A 256 -3.79 -20.82 -2.30
C LYS A 256 -4.52 -19.61 -2.86
N PHE A 257 -3.79 -18.73 -3.54
CA PHE A 257 -4.26 -17.46 -4.07
C PHE A 257 -5.12 -17.65 -5.31
N LEU A 258 -4.75 -18.54 -6.24
CA LEU A 258 -5.50 -18.71 -7.47
C LEU A 258 -6.92 -19.22 -7.22
N PRO A 259 -7.16 -20.26 -6.39
CA PRO A 259 -8.51 -20.65 -6.01
C PRO A 259 -9.28 -19.52 -5.30
N TYR A 260 -8.61 -18.78 -4.42
CA TYR A 260 -9.19 -17.61 -3.74
C TYR A 260 -9.62 -16.52 -4.74
N PHE A 261 -8.73 -16.20 -5.69
CA PHE A 261 -8.95 -15.22 -6.74
C PHE A 261 -10.11 -15.63 -7.65
N ILE A 262 -10.16 -16.89 -8.07
CA ILE A 262 -11.25 -17.45 -8.88
C ILE A 262 -12.57 -17.35 -8.13
N ARG A 263 -12.63 -17.74 -6.86
CA ARG A 263 -13.85 -17.61 -6.04
C ARG A 263 -14.28 -16.15 -5.92
N PHE A 264 -13.34 -15.20 -5.84
CA PHE A 264 -13.65 -13.78 -5.82
C PHE A 264 -14.23 -13.31 -7.17
N LEU A 265 -13.64 -13.74 -8.29
CA LEU A 265 -14.17 -13.44 -9.63
C LEU A 265 -15.59 -13.99 -9.80
N ILE A 266 -15.83 -15.24 -9.40
CA ILE A 266 -17.17 -15.86 -9.42
C ILE A 266 -18.14 -15.04 -8.56
N LYS A 267 -17.75 -14.64 -7.35
CA LYS A 267 -18.57 -13.77 -6.49
C LYS A 267 -18.93 -12.45 -7.19
N ASN A 268 -17.95 -11.81 -7.84
CA ASN A 268 -18.20 -10.58 -8.58
C ASN A 268 -19.14 -10.81 -9.77
N ILE A 269 -18.94 -11.88 -10.55
CA ILE A 269 -19.81 -12.24 -11.66
C ILE A 269 -21.24 -12.50 -11.17
N ASN A 270 -21.40 -13.18 -10.05
CA ASN A 270 -22.72 -13.43 -9.46
C ASN A 270 -23.38 -12.15 -8.91
N TYR A 271 -22.58 -11.23 -8.38
CA TYR A 271 -23.06 -9.97 -7.79
C TYR A 271 -23.46 -8.94 -8.86
N TYR A 272 -22.63 -8.75 -9.89
CA TYR A 272 -22.85 -7.73 -10.93
C TYR A 272 -23.61 -8.28 -12.14
N GLY A 273 -23.75 -9.61 -12.25
CA GLY A 273 -24.23 -10.29 -13.44
C GLY A 273 -23.08 -10.77 -14.33
N GLY A 274 -23.35 -11.76 -15.18
CA GLY A 274 -22.41 -12.22 -16.20
C GLY A 274 -22.39 -11.36 -17.46
N GLY A 275 -21.41 -11.59 -18.33
CA GLY A 275 -21.33 -10.95 -19.64
C GLY A 275 -21.15 -9.43 -19.60
N PHE A 276 -21.69 -8.76 -20.62
CA PHE A 276 -21.50 -7.32 -20.83
C PHE A 276 -22.18 -6.46 -19.76
N HIS A 277 -23.41 -6.80 -19.36
CA HIS A 277 -24.12 -6.11 -18.28
C HIS A 277 -23.37 -6.23 -16.95
N GLY A 278 -22.77 -7.40 -16.68
CA GLY A 278 -21.85 -7.59 -15.56
C GLY A 278 -20.68 -6.61 -15.54
N ALA A 279 -20.00 -6.46 -16.69
CA ALA A 279 -18.89 -5.53 -16.83
C ALA A 279 -19.32 -4.08 -16.57
N ILE A 280 -20.50 -3.67 -17.06
CA ILE A 280 -21.10 -2.36 -16.79
C ILE A 280 -21.36 -2.19 -15.28
N GLY A 281 -21.96 -3.20 -14.64
CA GLY A 281 -22.25 -3.18 -13.20
C GLY A 281 -20.99 -2.98 -12.37
N VAL A 282 -19.89 -3.64 -12.73
CA VAL A 282 -18.58 -3.44 -12.07
C VAL A 282 -18.08 -1.99 -12.28
N MET A 283 -18.19 -1.44 -13.49
CA MET A 283 -17.77 -0.06 -13.79
C MET A 283 -18.60 0.98 -13.02
N GLN A 284 -19.89 0.74 -12.83
CA GLN A 284 -20.77 1.61 -12.03
C GLN A 284 -20.37 1.67 -10.54
N HIS A 285 -19.58 0.71 -10.05
CA HIS A 285 -19.04 0.74 -8.70
C HIS A 285 -17.85 1.72 -8.54
N GLY A 286 -17.21 2.11 -9.66
CA GLY A 286 -16.06 3.01 -9.68
C GLY A 286 -16.35 4.36 -10.33
N LEU A 287 -15.28 4.99 -10.85
CA LEU A 287 -15.38 6.20 -11.67
C LEU A 287 -16.11 5.94 -12.99
N GLY A 288 -16.20 4.68 -13.42
CA GLY A 288 -16.97 4.24 -14.58
C GLY A 288 -18.44 4.66 -14.55
N ARG A 289 -19.02 4.87 -13.36
CA ARG A 289 -20.40 5.34 -13.18
C ARG A 289 -20.69 6.66 -13.88
N PHE A 290 -19.70 7.55 -13.99
CA PHE A 290 -19.85 8.86 -14.62
C PHE A 290 -19.95 8.76 -16.15
N PHE A 291 -19.61 7.60 -16.71
CA PHE A 291 -19.70 7.31 -18.13
C PHE A 291 -20.90 6.40 -18.47
N TYR A 292 -21.77 6.11 -17.49
CA TYR A 292 -22.95 5.29 -17.74
C TYR A 292 -23.95 6.03 -18.63
N THR A 293 -24.47 5.32 -19.61
CA THR A 293 -25.51 5.78 -20.52
C THR A 293 -26.41 4.61 -20.88
N GLU A 294 -27.71 4.86 -20.98
CA GLU A 294 -28.69 3.87 -21.42
C GLU A 294 -28.57 3.59 -22.94
N ASN A 295 -27.93 4.50 -23.69
CA ASN A 295 -27.73 4.32 -25.11
C ASN A 295 -26.52 3.41 -25.39
N THR A 296 -26.80 2.17 -25.76
CA THR A 296 -25.80 1.13 -26.06
C THR A 296 -24.74 1.56 -27.09
N ASN A 297 -25.12 2.33 -28.11
CA ASN A 297 -24.18 2.80 -29.13
C ASN A 297 -23.19 3.82 -28.57
N VAL A 298 -23.68 4.76 -27.74
CA VAL A 298 -22.82 5.73 -27.05
C VAL A 298 -21.90 5.02 -26.07
N TYR A 299 -22.39 4.00 -25.37
CA TYR A 299 -21.56 3.18 -24.48
C TYR A 299 -20.44 2.46 -25.25
N PHE A 300 -20.74 1.80 -26.38
CA PHE A 300 -19.71 1.17 -27.20
C PHE A 300 -18.68 2.17 -27.72
N LEU A 301 -19.11 3.38 -28.11
CA LEU A 301 -18.21 4.45 -28.51
C LEU A 301 -17.28 4.88 -27.37
N ILE A 302 -17.81 5.02 -26.14
CA ILE A 302 -17.01 5.33 -24.94
C ILE A 302 -15.99 4.22 -24.66
N VAL A 303 -16.40 2.95 -24.72
CA VAL A 303 -15.50 1.82 -24.50
C VAL A 303 -14.42 1.76 -25.58
N ALA A 304 -14.78 1.96 -26.85
CA ALA A 304 -13.81 1.98 -27.95
C ALA A 304 -12.81 3.14 -27.79
N ALA A 305 -13.29 4.35 -27.46
CA ALA A 305 -12.45 5.50 -27.18
C ALA A 305 -11.54 5.28 -25.97
N ALA A 306 -12.04 4.63 -24.92
CA ALA A 306 -11.25 4.27 -23.75
C ALA A 306 -10.16 3.24 -24.09
N LEU A 307 -10.50 2.18 -24.83
CA LEU A 307 -9.53 1.18 -25.29
C LEU A 307 -8.46 1.80 -26.18
N LEU A 308 -8.84 2.72 -27.08
CA LEU A 308 -7.90 3.47 -27.90
C LEU A 308 -6.99 4.35 -27.04
N ALA A 309 -7.55 5.11 -26.09
CA ALA A 309 -6.78 5.97 -25.18
C ALA A 309 -5.80 5.17 -24.31
N VAL A 310 -6.23 4.01 -23.78
CA VAL A 310 -5.34 3.09 -23.05
C VAL A 310 -4.25 2.56 -23.97
N SER A 311 -4.59 2.13 -25.18
CA SER A 311 -3.60 1.59 -26.14
C SER A 311 -2.54 2.63 -26.51
N ILE A 312 -2.98 3.84 -26.83
CA ILE A 312 -2.09 4.98 -27.11
C ILE A 312 -1.21 5.26 -25.89
N ASN A 313 -1.80 5.38 -24.70
CA ASN A 313 -1.05 5.64 -23.48
C ASN A 313 -0.03 4.54 -23.19
N MET A 314 -0.38 3.26 -23.38
CA MET A 314 0.51 2.13 -23.20
C MET A 314 1.68 2.15 -24.19
N ILE A 315 1.45 2.51 -25.45
CA ILE A 315 2.51 2.70 -26.44
C ILE A 315 3.46 3.82 -25.98
N PHE A 316 2.91 4.99 -25.62
CA PHE A 316 3.72 6.09 -25.08
C PHE A 316 4.49 5.68 -23.81
N PHE A 317 3.85 4.93 -22.93
CA PHE A 317 4.47 4.46 -21.69
C PHE A 317 5.64 3.51 -21.99
N ILE A 318 5.46 2.55 -22.90
CA ILE A 318 6.50 1.61 -23.29
C ILE A 318 7.67 2.33 -23.95
N GLU A 319 7.42 3.20 -24.94
CA GLU A 319 8.47 3.88 -25.69
C GLU A 319 9.24 4.89 -24.82
N TYR A 320 8.53 5.75 -24.09
CA TYR A 320 9.15 6.91 -23.42
C TYR A 320 9.51 6.65 -21.96
N ILE A 321 8.94 5.63 -21.31
CA ILE A 321 9.23 5.34 -19.90
C ILE A 321 10.01 4.02 -19.77
N VAL A 322 9.53 2.93 -20.35
CA VAL A 322 10.17 1.61 -20.21
C VAL A 322 11.46 1.54 -21.02
N ARG A 323 11.41 1.78 -22.34
CA ARG A 323 12.59 1.70 -23.21
C ARG A 323 13.63 2.77 -22.89
N ALA A 324 13.19 3.96 -22.48
CA ALA A 324 14.06 5.03 -21.98
C ALA A 324 14.69 4.74 -20.60
N LYS A 325 14.35 3.61 -19.96
CA LYS A 325 14.84 3.20 -18.63
C LYS A 325 14.65 4.29 -17.58
N ASN A 326 13.48 4.92 -17.58
CA ASN A 326 13.19 6.02 -16.68
C ASN A 326 13.35 5.57 -15.21
N PRO A 327 14.12 6.31 -14.38
CA PRO A 327 14.33 5.93 -12.98
C PRO A 327 13.03 5.93 -12.15
N TYR A 328 12.01 6.69 -12.57
CA TYR A 328 10.70 6.75 -11.91
C TYR A 328 9.71 5.69 -12.41
N LEU A 329 10.15 4.74 -13.24
CA LEU A 329 9.29 3.72 -13.86
C LEU A 329 8.34 3.02 -12.86
N PRO A 330 8.77 2.53 -11.68
CA PRO A 330 7.85 1.87 -10.75
C PRO A 330 6.70 2.78 -10.29
N VAL A 331 7.01 4.06 -10.00
CA VAL A 331 6.04 5.05 -9.53
C VAL A 331 5.06 5.45 -10.63
N LEU A 332 5.57 5.67 -11.84
CA LEU A 332 4.75 6.03 -13.01
C LEU A 332 3.83 4.87 -13.40
N LEU A 333 4.34 3.64 -13.40
CA LEU A 333 3.56 2.45 -13.74
C LEU A 333 2.42 2.23 -12.75
N ILE A 334 2.69 2.23 -11.44
CA ILE A 334 1.63 2.00 -10.47
C ILE A 334 0.59 3.13 -10.48
N ALA A 335 1.01 4.39 -10.65
CA ALA A 335 0.08 5.51 -10.75
C ALA A 335 -0.88 5.32 -11.93
N ASN A 336 -0.32 4.92 -13.07
CA ASN A 336 -1.06 4.66 -14.30
C ASN A 336 -2.05 3.49 -14.13
N LEU A 337 -1.60 2.37 -13.57
CA LEU A 337 -2.45 1.21 -13.25
C LEU A 337 -3.58 1.57 -12.27
N CYS A 338 -3.29 2.35 -11.23
CA CYS A 338 -4.29 2.79 -10.27
C CYS A 338 -5.34 3.70 -10.93
N ILE A 339 -4.95 4.64 -11.80
CA ILE A 339 -5.89 5.51 -12.53
C ILE A 339 -6.87 4.67 -13.36
N TYR A 340 -6.37 3.68 -14.11
CA TYR A 340 -7.23 2.76 -14.87
C TYR A 340 -8.08 1.87 -13.97
N GLY A 341 -7.50 1.35 -12.88
CA GLY A 341 -8.23 0.60 -11.87
C GLY A 341 -9.35 1.40 -11.20
N GLY A 342 -9.20 2.73 -11.13
CA GLY A 342 -10.20 3.68 -10.61
C GLY A 342 -11.54 3.62 -11.35
N VAL A 343 -11.53 3.26 -12.64
CA VAL A 343 -12.75 3.05 -13.43
C VAL A 343 -13.63 1.96 -12.83
N PHE A 344 -13.03 0.89 -12.32
CA PHE A 344 -13.72 -0.26 -11.73
C PHE A 344 -13.91 -0.17 -10.21
N GLY A 345 -13.24 0.78 -9.54
CA GLY A 345 -13.44 1.00 -8.12
C GLY A 345 -12.71 2.20 -7.57
N PHE A 346 -13.43 3.07 -6.85
CA PHE A 346 -12.86 4.28 -6.23
C PHE A 346 -11.66 3.98 -5.34
N SER A 347 -11.76 2.94 -4.50
CA SER A 347 -10.67 2.49 -3.63
C SER A 347 -9.38 2.19 -4.39
N THR A 348 -9.51 1.59 -5.58
CA THR A 348 -8.39 1.25 -6.45
C THR A 348 -7.76 2.50 -7.07
N GLY A 349 -8.60 3.44 -7.51
CA GLY A 349 -8.17 4.74 -8.03
C GLY A 349 -7.44 5.59 -6.99
N LEU A 350 -7.94 5.60 -5.75
CA LEU A 350 -7.35 6.35 -4.64
C LEU A 350 -5.92 5.90 -4.31
N LEU A 351 -5.55 4.64 -4.59
CA LEU A 351 -4.16 4.19 -4.43
C LEU A 351 -3.16 4.99 -5.29
N ALA A 352 -3.63 5.63 -6.37
CA ALA A 352 -2.79 6.52 -7.18
C ALA A 352 -2.31 7.74 -6.40
N LEU A 353 -2.97 8.14 -5.29
CA LEU A 353 -2.63 9.35 -4.57
C LEU A 353 -1.18 9.35 -4.07
N LEU A 354 -0.69 8.26 -3.49
CA LEU A 354 0.70 8.20 -3.02
C LEU A 354 1.75 8.38 -4.14
N PRO A 355 1.73 7.56 -5.22
CA PRO A 355 2.70 7.73 -6.29
C PRO A 355 2.53 9.08 -7.02
N VAL A 356 1.30 9.57 -7.20
CA VAL A 356 1.04 10.89 -7.81
C VAL A 356 1.55 12.03 -6.94
N MET A 357 1.34 11.98 -5.61
CA MET A 357 1.91 12.95 -4.67
C MET A 357 3.43 13.01 -4.78
N ALA A 358 4.09 11.84 -4.85
CA ALA A 358 5.54 11.78 -5.05
C ALA A 358 5.98 12.44 -6.37
N LEU A 359 5.24 12.20 -7.45
CA LEU A 359 5.51 12.81 -8.76
C LEU A 359 5.27 14.32 -8.77
N ILE A 360 4.16 14.80 -8.21
CA ILE A 360 3.85 16.24 -8.12
C ILE A 360 4.94 16.97 -7.36
N LEU A 361 5.33 16.45 -6.19
CA LEU A 361 6.42 17.03 -5.40
C LEU A 361 7.72 17.07 -6.22
N SER A 362 7.99 16.03 -7.02
CA SER A 362 9.19 15.97 -7.87
C SER A 362 9.22 17.00 -9.00
N VAL A 363 8.07 17.32 -9.59
CA VAL A 363 7.97 18.22 -10.75
C VAL A 363 7.86 19.67 -10.31
N TYR A 364 6.96 19.95 -9.36
CA TYR A 364 6.63 21.30 -8.93
C TYR A 364 7.86 21.99 -8.32
N PHE A 365 8.56 21.30 -7.42
CA PHE A 365 9.68 21.90 -6.69
C PHE A 365 11.03 21.82 -7.41
N ARG A 366 11.14 21.09 -8.53
CA ARG A 366 12.30 21.22 -9.42
C ARG A 366 12.30 22.52 -10.22
N ARG A 367 11.12 23.09 -10.47
CA ARG A 367 10.98 24.34 -11.24
C ARG A 367 11.21 25.57 -10.38
N ILE A 368 10.97 25.46 -9.07
CA ILE A 368 11.26 26.51 -8.09
C ILE A 368 12.70 26.32 -7.61
N LYS A 369 13.68 26.73 -8.43
CA LYS A 369 15.03 27.02 -7.92
C LYS A 369 14.91 28.31 -7.12
N ILE A 370 14.88 28.22 -5.79
CA ILE A 370 15.12 29.36 -4.90
C ILE A 370 16.63 29.52 -4.78
#